data_AF-A0A094A424-F1
#
_entry.id   AF-A0A094A424-F1
#
_cell.length_a   1.000
_cell.length_b   1.000
_cell.length_c   1.000
_cell.angle_alpha   90.00
_cell.angle_beta   90.00
_cell.angle_gamma   90.00
#
_symmetry.space_group_name_H-M   'P 1'
#
loop_
_entity.id
_entity.type
_entity.pdbx_description
1 polymer ?
#
loop_
_entity_poly.entity_id
_entity_poly.type
_entity_poly.pdbx_seq_one_letter_code
_entity_poly.pdbx_strand_id
1 'polypeptide(L)'
;MPRGNPKSGVPSQSSSDRSSSDADQTVGRRRTGGNRHYKSRQGCFECRRRKVKCQETQPACENCIRLSLPCRYLRYGANPSPGQVVTLHEKQVFNLTDMRLFHHFFVAAYPHYPVRNDNIWISYVTPISHQCEFLMHAILALSASHLEKLSKSGLTKVAQAHRLAAITGLNSHLDKPLKTAADGDAIIATCFALLMQSWYMDDGLESFLVMTRSCELITNHVRGQKVDAILAREDCSRVENMRPRLHGAPTYDPEFLNLSSQSVNDVGLLCEEGYQWRLLASMQQCIASLAKSHMEAYMSHLNIESVLVSMDHEELVQLIDPKNVISQLLLAHMVAIQLILRPIVCRERKQYTVSMFSIRMSRWIETICGNVGGGYEGFLAWPLLVSQYHNSKTLEENILASPATSTGIVGYKGGTNLVPYPFCAHLAFLIPLPYKPHPSNFSPPTALAPSAYTVQTPPQDPPHSNSPPSPSRHTGPTRHAQSGADTRAAASSRPRSSSFWNETGHAVSGGVSGMCCFY
;
A
#
# COMPACT_ATOMS: atom_id res chain seq x y z
N MET A 1 57.34 5.33 11.86
CA MET A 1 58.58 4.51 11.88
C MET A 1 58.20 3.03 11.84
N PRO A 2 59.02 2.14 11.23
CA PRO A 2 58.60 0.80 10.84
C PRO A 2 59.16 -0.35 11.69
N ARG A 3 58.53 -1.52 11.58
CA ARG A 3 59.04 -2.92 11.70
C ARG A 3 57.84 -3.86 11.51
N GLY A 4 57.93 -5.03 10.87
CA GLY A 4 59.03 -5.62 10.09
C GLY A 4 58.71 -7.09 9.78
N ASN A 5 59.02 -7.58 8.58
CA ASN A 5 58.82 -8.98 8.18
C ASN A 5 60.18 -9.56 7.76
N PRO A 6 60.59 -10.74 8.28
CA PRO A 6 61.18 -11.72 7.36
C PRO A 6 60.98 -13.22 7.71
N LYS A 7 60.46 -13.95 6.71
CA LYS A 7 61.03 -15.18 6.09
C LYS A 7 61.24 -16.52 6.85
N SER A 8 61.01 -17.58 6.05
CA SER A 8 61.74 -18.88 5.94
C SER A 8 61.57 -19.99 6.99
N GLY A 9 61.31 -21.22 6.51
CA GLY A 9 61.27 -22.46 7.30
C GLY A 9 60.68 -23.69 6.56
N VAL A 10 61.45 -24.31 5.67
CA VAL A 10 61.22 -25.61 4.98
C VAL A 10 62.62 -26.22 4.78
N PRO A 11 62.93 -27.51 5.07
CA PRO A 11 62.18 -28.75 4.80
C PRO A 11 61.96 -29.61 6.09
N SER A 12 61.66 -30.92 6.13
CA SER A 12 61.73 -32.03 5.16
C SER A 12 60.78 -33.20 5.54
N GLN A 13 60.44 -34.06 4.56
CA GLN A 13 60.46 -35.55 4.52
C GLN A 13 60.09 -36.37 5.81
N SER A 14 59.53 -37.59 5.76
CA SER A 14 59.56 -38.65 4.72
C SER A 14 58.42 -39.68 4.87
N SER A 15 58.20 -40.51 3.82
CA SER A 15 57.84 -41.96 3.83
C SER A 15 56.60 -42.47 4.63
N SER A 16 55.90 -43.55 4.24
CA SER A 16 56.10 -44.52 3.15
C SER A 16 54.79 -45.21 2.75
N ASP A 17 54.57 -45.31 1.43
CA ASP A 17 54.27 -46.54 0.67
C ASP A 17 53.23 -47.56 1.15
N ARG A 18 52.35 -47.95 0.21
CA ARG A 18 52.58 -49.22 -0.52
C ARG A 18 51.84 -49.27 -1.86
N SER A 19 52.48 -49.92 -2.82
CA SER A 19 52.04 -50.05 -4.21
C SER A 19 51.53 -51.46 -4.49
N SER A 20 50.71 -51.59 -5.53
CA SER A 20 50.85 -52.70 -6.46
C SER A 20 50.73 -52.18 -7.89
N SER A 21 51.36 -52.88 -8.81
CA SER A 21 51.52 -52.50 -10.21
C SER A 21 51.44 -53.75 -11.07
N ASP A 22 50.91 -53.62 -12.28
CA ASP A 22 51.38 -54.45 -13.39
C ASP A 22 51.34 -53.65 -14.69
N ALA A 23 52.23 -54.00 -15.60
CA ALA A 23 52.39 -53.35 -16.90
C ALA A 23 52.84 -54.37 -17.94
N ASP A 24 52.29 -54.27 -19.14
CA ASP A 24 52.82 -54.94 -20.33
C ASP A 24 52.85 -53.96 -21.51
N GLN A 25 53.81 -54.16 -22.41
CA GLN A 25 54.08 -53.30 -23.57
C GLN A 25 54.02 -54.10 -24.86
N THR A 26 53.12 -53.74 -25.78
CA THR A 26 53.26 -54.17 -27.19
C THR A 26 52.98 -53.06 -28.22
N VAL A 27 54.00 -52.81 -29.03
CA VAL A 27 53.97 -52.42 -30.46
C VAL A 27 53.09 -51.22 -30.85
N GLY A 28 53.75 -50.11 -31.19
CA GLY A 28 53.09 -48.87 -31.62
C GLY A 28 52.43 -48.93 -33.00
N ARG A 29 51.18 -48.47 -33.09
CA ARG A 29 50.51 -48.14 -34.36
C ARG A 29 50.64 -46.64 -34.63
N ARG A 30 51.34 -46.26 -35.71
CA ARG A 30 51.45 -44.85 -36.16
C ARG A 30 50.05 -44.23 -36.26
N ARG A 31 49.73 -43.27 -35.40
CA ARG A 31 48.56 -42.39 -35.61
C ARG A 31 48.89 -41.47 -36.78
N THR A 32 48.42 -41.84 -37.95
CA THR A 32 48.41 -40.99 -39.14
C THR A 32 47.86 -39.61 -38.78
N GLY A 33 48.55 -38.56 -39.24
CA GLY A 33 48.18 -37.18 -38.88
C GLY A 33 46.72 -36.93 -39.19
N GLY A 34 45.92 -36.64 -38.15
CA GLY A 34 44.48 -36.43 -38.26
C GLY A 34 44.20 -35.27 -39.19
N ASN A 35 43.90 -35.59 -40.45
CA ASN A 35 43.73 -34.62 -41.52
C ASN A 35 42.69 -33.58 -41.06
N ARG A 36 43.07 -32.29 -41.04
CA ARG A 36 42.23 -31.21 -40.48
C ARG A 36 40.98 -31.04 -41.33
N HIS A 37 39.95 -31.82 -41.03
CA HIS A 37 38.71 -31.85 -41.81
C HIS A 37 38.13 -30.44 -41.92
N TYR A 38 38.17 -29.92 -43.14
CA TYR A 38 37.62 -28.61 -43.47
C TYR A 38 36.14 -28.59 -43.07
N LYS A 39 35.78 -27.78 -42.07
CA LYS A 39 34.40 -27.66 -41.59
C LYS A 39 33.55 -27.12 -42.74
N SER A 40 32.69 -27.95 -43.32
CA SER A 40 31.91 -27.55 -44.48
C SER A 40 30.99 -26.39 -44.10
N ARG A 41 31.06 -25.29 -44.85
CA ARG A 41 30.37 -24.04 -44.52
C ARG A 41 28.91 -24.03 -44.99
N GLN A 42 28.48 -25.02 -45.79
CA GLN A 42 27.16 -25.07 -46.41
C GLN A 42 26.25 -26.20 -45.88
N GLY A 43 26.79 -27.13 -45.07
CA GLY A 43 26.04 -28.26 -44.52
C GLY A 43 24.74 -27.89 -43.80
N CYS A 44 23.74 -28.76 -43.86
CA CYS A 44 22.42 -28.50 -43.29
C CYS A 44 22.44 -28.32 -41.76
N PHE A 45 21.40 -27.69 -41.22
CA PHE A 45 21.26 -27.38 -39.79
C PHE A 45 21.44 -28.63 -38.91
N GLU A 46 20.80 -29.75 -39.26
CA GLU A 46 20.84 -30.98 -38.44
C GLU A 46 22.21 -31.69 -38.47
N CYS A 47 22.93 -31.66 -39.59
CA CYS A 47 24.32 -32.14 -39.61
C CYS A 47 25.24 -31.26 -38.76
N ARG A 48 25.07 -29.93 -38.77
CA ARG A 48 25.81 -29.01 -37.88
C ARG A 48 25.47 -29.25 -36.41
N ARG A 49 24.17 -29.29 -36.06
CA ARG A 49 23.68 -29.53 -34.68
C ARG A 49 24.23 -30.83 -34.10
N ARG A 50 24.26 -31.89 -34.93
CA ARG A 50 24.77 -33.22 -34.56
C ARG A 50 26.29 -33.39 -34.76
N LYS A 51 27.01 -32.36 -35.21
CA LYS A 51 28.47 -32.33 -35.44
C LYS A 51 28.98 -33.43 -36.40
N VAL A 52 28.17 -33.83 -37.39
CA VAL A 52 28.51 -34.85 -38.40
C VAL A 52 28.75 -34.22 -39.78
N LYS A 53 29.52 -34.89 -40.65
CA LYS A 53 29.69 -34.45 -42.05
C LYS A 53 28.34 -34.45 -42.77
N CYS A 54 28.04 -33.35 -43.46
CA CYS A 54 26.92 -33.24 -44.38
C CYS A 54 27.35 -33.62 -45.80
N GLN A 55 26.47 -34.26 -46.56
CA GLN A 55 26.64 -34.52 -48.00
C GLN A 55 26.33 -33.30 -48.87
N GLU A 56 25.69 -32.25 -48.31
CA GLU A 56 25.30 -31.00 -48.99
C GLU A 56 24.32 -31.18 -50.18
N THR A 57 23.84 -32.40 -50.44
CA THR A 57 22.76 -32.69 -51.42
C THR A 57 21.46 -31.99 -51.06
N GLN A 58 20.79 -31.40 -52.05
CA GLN A 58 19.50 -30.74 -51.93
C GLN A 58 18.41 -31.59 -52.63
N PRO A 59 17.14 -31.56 -52.20
CA PRO A 59 16.58 -30.74 -51.11
C PRO A 59 16.98 -31.21 -49.70
N ALA A 60 17.45 -32.45 -49.53
CA ALA A 60 17.84 -33.02 -48.24
C ALA A 60 19.15 -33.81 -48.32
N CYS A 61 19.93 -33.77 -47.23
CA CYS A 61 21.13 -34.60 -47.13
C CYS A 61 20.77 -36.06 -46.80
N GLU A 62 21.52 -36.98 -47.40
CA GLU A 62 21.41 -38.42 -47.17
C GLU A 62 21.49 -38.80 -45.67
N ASN A 63 22.34 -38.14 -44.87
CA ASN A 63 22.40 -38.37 -43.41
C ASN A 63 21.15 -37.92 -42.63
N CYS A 64 20.30 -37.06 -43.20
CA CYS A 64 18.99 -36.74 -42.64
C CYS A 64 17.93 -37.70 -43.17
N ILE A 65 17.95 -38.03 -44.46
CA ILE A 65 17.01 -38.99 -45.09
C ILE A 65 17.09 -40.35 -44.38
N ARG A 66 18.30 -40.92 -44.25
CA ARG A 66 18.58 -42.22 -43.59
C ARG A 66 18.17 -42.27 -42.10
N LEU A 67 17.92 -41.13 -41.48
CA LEU A 67 17.57 -41.00 -40.07
C LEU A 67 16.23 -40.27 -39.85
N SER A 68 15.42 -40.13 -40.91
CA SER A 68 14.10 -39.50 -40.89
C SER A 68 14.07 -38.09 -40.26
N LEU A 69 15.17 -37.35 -40.36
CA LEU A 69 15.29 -36.00 -39.77
C LEU A 69 14.85 -34.91 -40.76
N PRO A 70 14.18 -33.85 -40.29
CA PRO A 70 13.78 -32.72 -41.13
C PRO A 70 15.00 -31.92 -41.60
N CYS A 71 15.51 -32.25 -42.79
CA CYS A 71 16.67 -31.59 -43.35
C CYS A 71 16.34 -30.14 -43.73
N ARG A 72 17.07 -29.18 -43.16
CA ARG A 72 16.91 -27.76 -43.46
C ARG A 72 18.27 -27.13 -43.76
N TYR A 73 18.43 -26.58 -44.95
CA TYR A 73 19.53 -25.70 -45.31
C TYR A 73 19.15 -24.26 -45.02
N LEU A 74 20.05 -23.48 -44.42
CA LEU A 74 19.85 -22.04 -44.27
C LEU A 74 20.04 -21.39 -45.64
N ARG A 75 19.04 -20.63 -46.11
CA ARG A 75 19.16 -19.85 -47.36
C ARG A 75 20.13 -18.69 -47.15
N TYR A 76 21.39 -18.88 -47.54
CA TYR A 76 22.32 -17.78 -47.80
C TYR A 76 21.75 -16.95 -48.97
N GLY A 77 21.10 -15.83 -48.65
CA GLY A 77 20.31 -15.03 -49.60
C GLY A 77 19.42 -13.99 -48.93
N ALA A 78 19.02 -14.20 -47.67
CA ALA A 78 18.61 -13.10 -46.80
C ALA A 78 19.85 -12.56 -46.07
N ASN A 79 20.41 -11.44 -46.55
CA ASN A 79 21.30 -10.64 -45.72
C ASN A 79 20.44 -9.99 -44.62
N PRO A 80 20.68 -10.25 -43.33
CA PRO A 80 20.19 -9.32 -42.31
C PRO A 80 20.84 -7.97 -42.57
N SER A 81 20.06 -6.90 -42.64
CA SER A 81 20.62 -5.55 -42.70
C SER A 81 21.45 -5.30 -41.44
N PRO A 82 22.63 -4.66 -41.54
CA PRO A 82 23.44 -4.28 -40.38
C PRO A 82 22.71 -3.18 -39.60
N GLY A 83 21.79 -3.59 -38.72
CA GLY A 83 20.82 -2.73 -38.06
C GLY A 83 19.74 -3.51 -37.31
N GLN A 84 19.38 -4.73 -37.74
CA GLN A 84 18.54 -5.62 -36.92
C GLN A 84 19.35 -6.26 -35.79
N VAL A 85 19.55 -5.48 -34.72
CA VAL A 85 19.81 -6.01 -33.38
C VAL A 85 18.60 -6.88 -33.01
N VAL A 86 18.80 -8.19 -32.91
CA VAL A 86 17.82 -9.05 -32.26
C VAL A 86 17.93 -8.79 -30.76
N THR A 87 17.20 -7.77 -30.30
CA THR A 87 17.09 -7.44 -28.89
C THR A 87 16.35 -8.58 -28.20
N LEU A 88 17.12 -9.54 -27.67
CA LEU A 88 16.64 -10.46 -26.65
C LEU A 88 16.00 -9.59 -25.57
N HIS A 89 14.68 -9.64 -25.49
CA HIS A 89 13.97 -9.07 -24.36
C HIS A 89 14.29 -9.99 -23.18
N GLU A 90 15.33 -9.64 -22.44
CA GLU A 90 15.50 -10.17 -21.09
C GLU A 90 14.21 -9.88 -20.32
N LYS A 91 13.50 -10.94 -19.94
CA LYS A 91 12.41 -10.84 -18.96
C LYS A 91 13.00 -10.11 -17.76
N GLN A 92 12.43 -8.96 -17.36
CA GLN A 92 13.07 -8.03 -16.42
C GLN A 92 13.67 -8.78 -15.21
N VAL A 93 15.00 -8.83 -15.16
CA VAL A 93 15.71 -9.53 -14.09
C VAL A 93 15.69 -8.62 -12.87
N PHE A 94 15.18 -9.14 -11.75
CA PHE A 94 15.14 -8.45 -10.47
C PHE A 94 16.55 -7.96 -10.10
N ASN A 95 16.73 -6.64 -10.05
CA ASN A 95 18.04 -6.00 -10.05
C ASN A 95 18.41 -5.39 -8.67
N LEU A 96 19.60 -4.79 -8.55
CA LEU A 96 20.08 -4.20 -7.29
C LEU A 96 19.23 -3.00 -6.82
N THR A 97 18.56 -2.29 -7.73
CA THR A 97 17.54 -1.28 -7.38
C THR A 97 16.37 -1.95 -6.69
N ASP A 98 15.88 -3.06 -7.25
CA ASP A 98 14.71 -3.77 -6.75
C ASP A 98 15.01 -4.40 -5.37
N MET A 99 16.22 -4.95 -5.17
CA MET A 99 16.72 -5.36 -3.84
C MET A 99 16.72 -4.19 -2.84
N ARG A 100 17.17 -2.99 -3.25
CA ARG A 100 17.17 -1.79 -2.41
C ARG A 100 15.75 -1.31 -2.08
N LEU A 101 14.83 -1.37 -3.05
CA LEU A 101 13.43 -1.02 -2.88
C LEU A 101 12.72 -2.00 -1.94
N PHE A 102 12.94 -3.30 -2.12
CA PHE A 102 12.41 -4.35 -1.27
C PHE A 102 12.93 -4.24 0.18
N HIS A 103 14.22 -3.94 0.36
CA HIS A 103 14.76 -3.60 1.69
C HIS A 103 14.10 -2.33 2.28
N HIS A 104 13.92 -1.27 1.47
CA HIS A 104 13.22 -0.04 1.88
C HIS A 104 11.76 -0.27 2.29
N PHE A 105 11.09 -1.26 1.70
CA PHE A 105 9.77 -1.71 2.12
C PHE A 105 9.75 -2.13 3.58
N PHE A 106 10.56 -3.12 3.94
CA PHE A 106 10.65 -3.66 5.31
C PHE A 106 10.98 -2.59 6.35
N VAL A 107 11.92 -1.68 6.07
CA VAL A 107 12.41 -0.73 7.08
C VAL A 107 11.61 0.57 7.16
N ALA A 108 10.86 0.95 6.11
CA ALA A 108 10.25 2.29 6.04
C ALA A 108 8.95 2.42 5.23
N ALA A 109 8.74 1.67 4.14
CA ALA A 109 7.64 1.93 3.20
C ALA A 109 6.39 1.04 3.33
N TYR A 110 6.42 -0.02 4.14
CA TYR A 110 5.29 -0.93 4.31
C TYR A 110 4.00 -0.19 4.76
N PRO A 111 2.80 -0.53 4.23
CA PRO A 111 1.53 0.10 4.61
C PRO A 111 1.12 -0.04 6.09
N HIS A 112 0.14 0.76 6.48
CA HIS A 112 -0.54 0.70 7.79
C HIS A 112 -1.96 0.11 7.71
N TYR A 113 -2.46 -0.13 6.50
CA TYR A 113 -3.72 -0.83 6.22
C TYR A 113 -3.49 -2.30 5.85
N PRO A 114 -4.33 -3.24 6.30
CA PRO A 114 -5.41 -3.06 7.27
C PRO A 114 -4.87 -2.76 8.68
N VAL A 115 -5.61 -1.97 9.47
CA VAL A 115 -5.18 -1.51 10.81
C VAL A 115 -5.33 -2.64 11.83
N ARG A 116 -4.32 -3.52 11.90
CA ARG A 116 -4.30 -4.71 12.77
C ARG A 116 -3.37 -4.54 13.97
N ASN A 117 -3.36 -5.53 14.86
CA ASN A 117 -2.47 -5.59 16.02
C ASN A 117 -1.10 -6.22 15.71
N ASP A 118 -1.00 -7.01 14.65
CA ASP A 118 0.19 -7.61 14.08
C ASP A 118 0.73 -6.79 12.88
N ASN A 119 2.04 -6.87 12.60
CA ASN A 119 2.62 -6.26 11.39
C ASN A 119 2.53 -7.24 10.21
N ILE A 120 1.29 -7.45 9.76
CA ILE A 120 0.94 -8.44 8.73
C ILE A 120 1.72 -8.28 7.42
N TRP A 121 2.16 -7.06 7.09
CA TRP A 121 2.98 -6.80 5.91
C TRP A 121 4.33 -7.48 5.96
N ILE A 122 5.04 -7.32 7.07
CA ILE A 122 6.37 -7.89 7.27
C ILE A 122 6.28 -9.41 7.52
N SER A 123 5.29 -9.88 8.29
CA SER A 123 5.21 -11.28 8.69
C SER A 123 4.52 -12.21 7.69
N TYR A 124 3.60 -11.72 6.86
CA TYR A 124 2.70 -12.55 6.06
C TYR A 124 2.62 -12.14 4.58
N VAL A 125 2.33 -10.87 4.29
CA VAL A 125 2.14 -10.40 2.90
C VAL A 125 3.45 -10.43 2.10
N THR A 126 4.57 -10.05 2.71
CA THR A 126 5.86 -10.04 1.99
C THR A 126 6.32 -11.45 1.57
N PRO A 127 6.21 -12.50 2.42
CA PRO A 127 6.34 -13.89 1.97
C PRO A 127 5.46 -14.30 0.77
N ILE A 128 4.22 -13.81 0.67
CA ILE A 128 3.33 -14.07 -0.49
C ILE A 128 3.89 -13.40 -1.76
N SER A 129 4.45 -12.20 -1.65
CA SER A 129 5.01 -11.47 -2.79
C SER A 129 6.14 -12.23 -3.52
N HIS A 130 6.87 -13.12 -2.83
CA HIS A 130 7.88 -13.99 -3.46
C HIS A 130 7.31 -14.96 -4.50
N GLN A 131 5.99 -15.23 -4.46
CA GLN A 131 5.29 -16.13 -5.38
C GLN A 131 4.26 -15.40 -6.26
N CYS A 132 4.16 -14.07 -6.14
CA CYS A 132 3.15 -13.24 -6.79
C CYS A 132 3.81 -12.03 -7.46
N GLU A 133 4.06 -12.12 -8.78
CA GLU A 133 4.73 -11.06 -9.56
C GLU A 133 4.04 -9.69 -9.37
N PHE A 134 2.71 -9.61 -9.45
CA PHE A 134 1.98 -8.33 -9.38
C PHE A 134 2.03 -7.67 -7.99
N LEU A 135 1.97 -8.45 -6.90
CA LEU A 135 2.15 -7.95 -5.54
C LEU A 135 3.59 -7.46 -5.30
N MET A 136 4.59 -8.18 -5.80
CA MET A 136 5.98 -7.74 -5.76
C MET A 136 6.16 -6.40 -6.48
N HIS A 137 5.59 -6.27 -7.69
CA HIS A 137 5.59 -5.00 -8.40
C HIS A 137 4.93 -3.88 -7.59
N ALA A 138 3.78 -4.09 -6.93
CA ALA A 138 3.15 -3.06 -6.10
C ALA A 138 4.00 -2.64 -4.89
N ILE A 139 4.65 -3.61 -4.22
CA ILE A 139 5.59 -3.38 -3.11
C ILE A 139 6.79 -2.53 -3.54
N LEU A 140 7.38 -2.82 -4.71
CA LEU A 140 8.48 -2.06 -5.28
C LEU A 140 8.04 -0.67 -5.74
N ALA A 141 6.86 -0.54 -6.34
CA ALA A 141 6.27 0.72 -6.80
C ALA A 141 6.04 1.72 -5.64
N LEU A 142 5.42 1.26 -4.56
CA LEU A 142 5.22 2.02 -3.32
C LEU A 142 6.58 2.42 -2.70
N SER A 143 7.52 1.48 -2.61
CA SER A 143 8.85 1.75 -2.05
C SER A 143 9.62 2.79 -2.87
N ALA A 144 9.48 2.78 -4.20
CA ALA A 144 10.12 3.73 -5.09
C ALA A 144 9.52 5.14 -4.94
N SER A 145 8.19 5.29 -4.91
CA SER A 145 7.54 6.59 -4.69
C SER A 145 7.88 7.17 -3.31
N HIS A 146 7.89 6.33 -2.26
CA HIS A 146 8.25 6.77 -0.90
C HIS A 146 9.73 7.19 -0.81
N LEU A 147 10.65 6.39 -1.35
CA LEU A 147 12.08 6.69 -1.35
C LEU A 147 12.41 7.94 -2.19
N GLU A 148 11.71 8.13 -3.31
CA GLU A 148 11.85 9.32 -4.16
C GLU A 148 11.46 10.59 -3.41
N LYS A 149 10.32 10.56 -2.71
CA LYS A 149 9.84 11.70 -1.93
C LYS A 149 10.71 12.00 -0.70
N LEU A 150 11.44 11.01 -0.16
CA LEU A 150 12.44 11.20 0.90
C LEU A 150 13.81 11.69 0.41
N SER A 151 14.24 11.34 -0.82
CA SER A 151 15.64 11.47 -1.24
C SER A 151 15.91 12.07 -2.63
N LYS A 152 14.87 12.35 -3.45
CA LYS A 152 14.99 12.82 -4.85
C LYS A 152 15.96 11.97 -5.69
N SER A 153 15.80 10.66 -5.64
CA SER A 153 16.75 9.66 -6.16
C SER A 153 16.57 9.30 -7.64
N GLY A 154 15.65 9.96 -8.36
CA GLY A 154 15.37 9.70 -9.78
C GLY A 154 14.48 8.48 -10.03
N LEU A 155 13.83 7.94 -9.00
CA LEU A 155 13.09 6.67 -9.04
C LEU A 155 11.68 6.78 -9.63
N THR A 156 11.18 7.97 -9.99
CA THR A 156 9.80 8.16 -10.51
C THR A 156 9.46 7.22 -11.67
N LYS A 157 10.38 7.04 -12.64
CA LYS A 157 10.18 6.13 -13.78
C LYS A 157 10.13 4.66 -13.36
N VAL A 158 10.91 4.28 -12.34
CA VAL A 158 10.89 2.93 -11.75
C VAL A 158 9.55 2.71 -11.03
N ALA A 159 9.12 3.67 -10.21
CA ALA A 159 7.85 3.64 -9.51
C ALA A 159 6.65 3.49 -10.46
N GLN A 160 6.64 4.21 -11.59
CA GLN A 160 5.61 4.10 -12.63
C GLN A 160 5.68 2.75 -13.37
N ALA A 161 6.87 2.27 -13.75
CA ALA A 161 7.02 0.99 -14.43
C ALA A 161 6.53 -0.20 -13.56
N HIS A 162 6.86 -0.22 -12.27
CA HIS A 162 6.33 -1.22 -11.35
C HIS A 162 4.83 -1.01 -11.07
N ARG A 163 4.31 0.24 -11.01
CA ARG A 163 2.85 0.49 -10.87
C ARG A 163 2.06 -0.10 -12.03
N LEU A 164 2.51 0.14 -13.27
CA LEU A 164 1.88 -0.39 -14.47
C LEU A 164 1.88 -1.93 -14.46
N ALA A 165 3.04 -2.55 -14.20
CA ALA A 165 3.15 -4.01 -14.12
C ALA A 165 2.26 -4.61 -13.01
N ALA A 166 2.12 -3.94 -11.87
CA ALA A 166 1.21 -4.34 -10.81
C ALA A 166 -0.27 -4.29 -11.26
N ILE A 167 -0.71 -3.18 -11.88
CA ILE A 167 -2.09 -3.03 -12.37
C ILE A 167 -2.39 -4.03 -13.50
N THR A 168 -1.53 -4.16 -14.50
CA THR A 168 -1.69 -5.15 -15.60
C THR A 168 -1.76 -6.58 -15.05
N GLY A 169 -0.90 -6.91 -14.08
CA GLY A 169 -0.88 -8.22 -13.44
C GLY A 169 -2.09 -8.48 -12.53
N LEU A 170 -2.58 -7.47 -11.82
CA LEU A 170 -3.80 -7.51 -11.00
C LEU A 170 -5.03 -7.75 -11.88
N ASN A 171 -5.24 -6.92 -12.90
CA ASN A 171 -6.38 -7.03 -13.84
C ASN A 171 -6.40 -8.41 -14.50
N SER A 172 -5.22 -8.93 -14.87
CA SER A 172 -5.05 -10.30 -15.40
C SER A 172 -5.46 -11.41 -14.43
N HIS A 173 -5.78 -11.13 -13.17
CA HIS A 173 -6.26 -12.09 -12.16
C HIS A 173 -7.68 -11.81 -11.64
N LEU A 174 -8.23 -10.59 -11.77
CA LEU A 174 -9.56 -10.25 -11.25
C LEU A 174 -10.69 -11.10 -11.85
N ASP A 175 -10.60 -11.44 -13.14
CA ASP A 175 -11.59 -12.29 -13.83
C ASP A 175 -11.43 -13.81 -13.58
N LYS A 176 -10.51 -14.22 -12.69
CA LYS A 176 -10.21 -15.64 -12.42
C LYS A 176 -10.69 -16.07 -11.03
N PRO A 177 -11.25 -17.29 -10.88
CA PRO A 177 -11.61 -17.82 -9.56
C PRO A 177 -10.36 -18.03 -8.70
N LEU A 178 -10.43 -17.56 -7.46
CA LEU A 178 -9.36 -17.68 -6.46
C LEU A 178 -9.23 -19.15 -6.02
N LYS A 179 -7.99 -19.61 -5.79
CA LYS A 179 -7.71 -21.03 -5.47
C LYS A 179 -7.29 -21.23 -4.01
N THR A 180 -6.71 -20.19 -3.41
CA THR A 180 -6.12 -20.20 -2.07
C THR A 180 -6.43 -18.89 -1.35
N ALA A 181 -6.28 -18.89 -0.02
CA ALA A 181 -6.28 -17.68 0.79
C ALA A 181 -5.24 -16.65 0.29
N ALA A 182 -4.03 -17.13 -0.02
CA ALA A 182 -2.92 -16.30 -0.48
C ALA A 182 -3.19 -15.59 -1.82
N ASP A 183 -4.01 -16.15 -2.72
CA ASP A 183 -4.44 -15.45 -3.95
C ASP A 183 -5.31 -14.23 -3.60
N GLY A 184 -6.30 -14.41 -2.71
CA GLY A 184 -7.17 -13.32 -2.26
C GLY A 184 -6.42 -12.24 -1.47
N ASP A 185 -5.54 -12.68 -0.57
CA ASP A 185 -4.67 -11.78 0.19
C ASP A 185 -3.68 -11.01 -0.70
N ALA A 186 -3.14 -11.63 -1.76
CA ALA A 186 -2.27 -10.94 -2.71
C ALA A 186 -3.00 -9.83 -3.48
N ILE A 187 -4.25 -10.06 -3.89
CA ILE A 187 -5.08 -9.08 -4.61
C ILE A 187 -5.43 -7.91 -3.67
N ILE A 188 -5.90 -8.19 -2.45
CA ILE A 188 -6.22 -7.15 -1.45
C ILE A 188 -4.98 -6.32 -1.07
N ALA A 189 -3.85 -6.98 -0.80
CA ALA A 189 -2.60 -6.30 -0.52
C ALA A 189 -2.14 -5.43 -1.70
N THR A 190 -2.28 -5.91 -2.94
CA THR A 190 -1.93 -5.12 -4.13
C THR A 190 -2.74 -3.83 -4.18
N CYS A 191 -4.05 -3.89 -3.90
CA CYS A 191 -4.91 -2.69 -3.82
C CYS A 191 -4.45 -1.72 -2.71
N PHE A 192 -4.19 -2.20 -1.49
CA PHE A 192 -3.69 -1.35 -0.39
C PHE A 192 -2.31 -0.73 -0.68
N ALA A 193 -1.41 -1.44 -1.37
CA ALA A 193 -0.12 -0.91 -1.77
C ALA A 193 -0.25 0.16 -2.88
N LEU A 194 -1.15 -0.04 -3.85
CA LEU A 194 -1.43 0.93 -4.91
C LEU A 194 -2.17 2.18 -4.39
N LEU A 195 -3.05 2.03 -3.39
CA LEU A 195 -3.68 3.11 -2.64
C LEU A 195 -2.63 3.93 -1.89
N MET A 196 -1.79 3.28 -1.08
CA MET A 196 -0.68 3.93 -0.38
C MET A 196 0.29 4.65 -1.32
N GLN A 197 0.55 4.09 -2.51
CA GLN A 197 1.44 4.72 -3.49
C GLN A 197 0.89 6.06 -3.97
N SER A 198 -0.44 6.20 -4.11
CA SER A 198 -1.08 7.44 -4.57
C SER A 198 -0.67 8.64 -3.72
N TRP A 199 -0.59 8.50 -2.40
CA TRP A 199 -0.19 9.56 -1.45
C TRP A 199 1.23 10.10 -1.69
N TYR A 200 2.05 9.36 -2.44
CA TYR A 200 3.41 9.70 -2.85
C TYR A 200 3.53 10.05 -4.35
N MET A 201 2.41 10.39 -4.99
CA MET A 201 2.31 10.89 -6.37
C MET A 201 1.80 12.35 -6.38
N ASP A 202 2.34 13.20 -7.25
CA ASP A 202 1.88 14.60 -7.40
C ASP A 202 0.55 14.69 -8.15
N ASP A 203 0.28 13.70 -9.00
CA ASP A 203 -0.92 13.41 -9.79
C ASP A 203 -1.84 12.35 -9.11
N GLY A 204 -1.62 12.08 -7.83
CA GLY A 204 -2.19 10.92 -7.13
C GLY A 204 -3.69 10.94 -6.81
N LEU A 205 -4.40 12.06 -7.00
CA LEU A 205 -5.78 12.24 -6.50
C LEU A 205 -6.79 11.25 -7.10
N GLU A 206 -6.82 11.08 -8.42
CA GLU A 206 -7.72 10.14 -9.09
C GLU A 206 -7.40 8.69 -8.68
N SER A 207 -6.11 8.34 -8.70
CA SER A 207 -5.59 7.07 -8.19
C SER A 207 -5.99 6.80 -6.73
N PHE A 208 -6.06 7.83 -5.88
CA PHE A 208 -6.53 7.71 -4.50
C PHE A 208 -8.03 7.40 -4.43
N LEU A 209 -8.85 8.16 -5.17
CA LEU A 209 -10.31 8.00 -5.19
C LEU A 209 -10.71 6.60 -5.70
N VAL A 210 -10.13 6.18 -6.83
CA VAL A 210 -10.39 4.87 -7.44
C VAL A 210 -9.89 3.74 -6.53
N MET A 211 -8.64 3.79 -6.03
CA MET A 211 -8.12 2.71 -5.18
C MET A 211 -8.80 2.63 -3.80
N THR A 212 -9.34 3.72 -3.26
CA THR A 212 -10.17 3.68 -2.04
C THR A 212 -11.43 2.84 -2.27
N ARG A 213 -12.11 3.04 -3.41
CA ARG A 213 -13.25 2.22 -3.85
C ARG A 213 -12.84 0.77 -4.12
N SER A 214 -11.75 0.57 -4.84
CA SER A 214 -11.26 -0.77 -5.20
C SER A 214 -10.91 -1.62 -3.98
N CYS A 215 -10.25 -1.06 -2.95
CA CYS A 215 -9.90 -1.81 -1.74
C CYS A 215 -11.13 -2.49 -1.10
N GLU A 216 -12.23 -1.76 -0.91
CA GLU A 216 -13.45 -2.31 -0.29
C GLU A 216 -14.19 -3.28 -1.23
N LEU A 217 -14.37 -2.92 -2.50
CA LEU A 217 -15.06 -3.76 -3.48
C LEU A 217 -14.32 -5.09 -3.75
N ILE A 218 -13.00 -5.06 -3.81
CA ILE A 218 -12.15 -6.26 -3.92
C ILE A 218 -12.21 -7.10 -2.64
N THR A 219 -12.16 -6.49 -1.46
CA THR A 219 -12.24 -7.21 -0.18
C THR A 219 -13.58 -7.96 -0.07
N ASN A 220 -14.68 -7.33 -0.47
CA ASN A 220 -15.99 -7.97 -0.52
C ASN A 220 -16.10 -9.04 -1.62
N HIS A 221 -15.49 -8.85 -2.79
CA HIS A 221 -15.39 -9.89 -3.83
C HIS A 221 -14.65 -11.13 -3.31
N VAL A 222 -13.48 -10.97 -2.69
CA VAL A 222 -12.67 -12.07 -2.13
C VAL A 222 -13.46 -12.82 -1.06
N ARG A 223 -14.20 -12.11 -0.18
CA ARG A 223 -15.10 -12.72 0.81
C ARG A 223 -16.21 -13.54 0.14
N GLY A 224 -16.78 -13.04 -0.96
CA GLY A 224 -17.76 -13.75 -1.79
C GLY A 224 -17.25 -15.04 -2.44
N GLN A 225 -15.96 -15.11 -2.77
CA GLN A 225 -15.29 -16.30 -3.32
C GLN A 225 -15.05 -17.41 -2.27
N LYS A 226 -15.31 -17.16 -0.99
CA LYS A 226 -15.19 -18.12 0.13
C LYS A 226 -13.80 -18.73 0.34
N VAL A 227 -12.75 -18.05 -0.12
CA VAL A 227 -11.36 -18.33 0.31
C VAL A 227 -11.12 -17.70 1.68
N ASP A 228 -10.41 -18.39 2.58
CA ASP A 228 -10.08 -17.91 3.93
C ASP A 228 -8.91 -16.91 3.93
N ALA A 229 -9.05 -15.84 3.13
CA ALA A 229 -8.06 -14.77 3.00
C ALA A 229 -8.03 -13.91 4.28
N ILE A 230 -6.88 -13.82 4.93
CA ILE A 230 -6.69 -13.22 6.27
C ILE A 230 -6.96 -11.70 6.25
N LEU A 231 -6.74 -11.03 5.13
CA LEU A 231 -7.04 -9.62 4.90
C LEU A 231 -8.52 -9.36 4.56
N ALA A 232 -9.29 -10.38 4.19
CA ALA A 232 -10.71 -10.27 3.84
C ALA A 232 -11.66 -10.45 5.03
N ARG A 233 -11.15 -10.88 6.18
CA ARG A 233 -11.93 -11.20 7.38
C ARG A 233 -12.44 -9.96 8.10
N GLU A 234 -13.67 -10.06 8.61
CA GLU A 234 -14.32 -9.04 9.44
C GLU A 234 -13.90 -9.13 10.93
N ASP A 235 -13.01 -10.08 11.29
CA ASP A 235 -12.51 -10.31 12.65
C ASP A 235 -11.61 -9.18 13.21
N CYS A 236 -11.22 -8.23 12.36
CA CYS A 236 -10.30 -7.14 12.69
C CYS A 236 -10.94 -5.76 12.54
N SER A 237 -11.77 -5.34 13.50
CA SER A 237 -12.36 -4.00 13.51
C SER A 237 -11.28 -2.89 13.52
N ARG A 238 -11.20 -2.13 12.42
CA ARG A 238 -10.34 -0.93 12.25
C ARG A 238 -10.61 0.12 13.35
N VAL A 239 -11.86 0.20 13.80
CA VAL A 239 -12.34 1.10 14.86
C VAL A 239 -11.82 0.67 16.25
N GLU A 240 -11.94 -0.61 16.59
CA GLU A 240 -11.51 -1.13 17.89
C GLU A 240 -9.99 -1.19 18.03
N ASN A 241 -9.29 -1.53 16.94
CA ASN A 241 -7.83 -1.48 16.89
C ASN A 241 -7.28 -0.06 17.15
N MET A 242 -8.04 0.99 16.80
CA MET A 242 -7.65 2.39 16.99
C MET A 242 -8.05 2.99 18.34
N ARG A 243 -9.14 2.53 18.95
CA ARG A 243 -9.60 3.02 20.27
C ARG A 243 -8.47 3.16 21.33
N PRO A 244 -7.55 2.19 21.52
CA PRO A 244 -6.45 2.35 22.49
C PRO A 244 -5.28 3.21 21.96
N ARG A 245 -5.16 3.45 20.64
CA ARG A 245 -4.06 4.22 20.02
C ARG A 245 -4.32 5.73 20.01
N LEU A 246 -5.58 6.14 20.16
CA LEU A 246 -6.00 7.54 20.21
C LEU A 246 -5.90 8.19 21.60
N HIS A 247 -5.55 7.43 22.64
CA HIS A 247 -5.28 8.00 23.95
C HIS A 247 -4.06 8.95 23.88
N GLY A 248 -4.18 10.15 24.47
CA GLY A 248 -3.15 11.19 24.34
C GLY A 248 -2.97 11.72 22.90
N ALA A 249 -4.02 11.68 22.07
CA ALA A 249 -4.06 12.49 20.85
C ALA A 249 -4.26 13.98 21.20
N PRO A 250 -3.62 14.92 20.47
CA PRO A 250 -3.72 16.35 20.76
C PRO A 250 -5.10 16.90 20.40
N THR A 251 -5.56 17.91 21.14
CA THR A 251 -6.79 18.66 20.85
C THR A 251 -6.56 19.70 19.75
N TYR A 252 -7.54 19.91 18.89
CA TYR A 252 -7.49 20.93 17.84
C TYR A 252 -7.81 22.32 18.39
N ASP A 253 -7.32 23.36 17.70
CA ASP A 253 -7.62 24.73 18.06
C ASP A 253 -9.08 25.12 17.70
N PRO A 254 -9.86 25.73 18.62
CA PRO A 254 -11.25 26.08 18.35
C PRO A 254 -11.46 27.14 17.26
N GLU A 255 -10.56 28.11 17.10
CA GLU A 255 -10.68 29.16 16.08
C GLU A 255 -10.38 28.57 14.69
N PHE A 256 -9.36 27.71 14.60
CA PHE A 256 -9.07 26.94 13.38
C PHE A 256 -10.24 25.99 13.01
N LEU A 257 -10.84 25.30 13.99
CA LEU A 257 -12.02 24.47 13.72
C LEU A 257 -13.23 25.30 13.28
N ASN A 258 -13.45 26.49 13.83
CA ASN A 258 -14.51 27.38 13.37
C ASN A 258 -14.29 27.84 11.92
N LEU A 259 -13.06 28.24 11.57
CA LEU A 259 -12.69 28.63 10.19
C LEU A 259 -12.88 27.47 9.19
N SER A 260 -12.45 26.26 9.54
CA SER A 260 -12.63 25.08 8.68
C SER A 260 -14.11 24.70 8.50
N SER A 261 -14.90 24.79 9.58
CA SER A 261 -16.36 24.60 9.53
C SER A 261 -17.02 25.59 8.58
N GLN A 262 -16.68 26.89 8.71
CA GLN A 262 -17.19 27.92 7.80
C GLN A 262 -16.84 27.62 6.34
N SER A 263 -15.57 27.37 6.02
CA SER A 263 -15.14 27.14 4.62
C SER A 263 -15.85 25.95 3.96
N VAL A 264 -16.09 24.87 4.72
CA VAL A 264 -16.87 23.72 4.21
C VAL A 264 -18.34 24.10 4.04
N ASN A 265 -18.95 24.81 5.00
CA ASN A 265 -20.34 25.26 4.89
C ASN A 265 -20.57 26.18 3.69
N ASP A 266 -19.62 27.08 3.39
CA ASP A 266 -19.70 28.02 2.28
C ASP A 266 -19.74 27.29 0.92
N VAL A 267 -18.99 26.18 0.74
CA VAL A 267 -19.11 25.33 -0.48
C VAL A 267 -20.51 24.72 -0.63
N GLY A 268 -21.23 24.51 0.47
CA GLY A 268 -22.62 24.04 0.44
C GLY A 268 -23.58 24.99 -0.29
N LEU A 269 -23.22 26.26 -0.47
CA LEU A 269 -23.98 27.22 -1.28
C LEU A 269 -23.92 26.92 -2.79
N LEU A 270 -23.02 26.02 -3.22
CA LEU A 270 -22.79 25.64 -4.61
C LEU A 270 -23.17 24.18 -4.91
N CYS A 271 -23.63 23.40 -3.92
CA CYS A 271 -23.93 21.98 -4.12
C CYS A 271 -25.27 21.78 -4.86
N GLU A 272 -25.21 21.14 -6.02
CA GLU A 272 -26.38 20.85 -6.87
C GLU A 272 -26.76 19.36 -6.79
N GLU A 273 -25.78 18.46 -6.73
CA GLU A 273 -25.97 17.02 -6.94
C GLU A 273 -26.00 16.16 -5.66
N GLY A 274 -26.67 15.00 -5.75
CA GLY A 274 -26.90 14.10 -4.61
C GLY A 274 -25.62 13.56 -3.93
N TYR A 275 -24.57 13.27 -4.70
CA TYR A 275 -23.26 12.88 -4.14
C TYR A 275 -22.51 14.06 -3.51
N GLN A 276 -22.68 15.28 -4.03
CA GLN A 276 -22.05 16.49 -3.51
C GLN A 276 -22.54 16.77 -2.08
N TRP A 277 -23.86 16.72 -1.88
CA TRP A 277 -24.49 16.85 -0.55
C TRP A 277 -24.07 15.75 0.43
N ARG A 278 -23.95 14.49 -0.01
CA ARG A 278 -23.45 13.39 0.84
C ARG A 278 -22.00 13.59 1.26
N LEU A 279 -21.13 14.00 0.33
CA LEU A 279 -19.72 14.27 0.61
C LEU A 279 -19.57 15.47 1.55
N LEU A 280 -20.27 16.58 1.26
CA LEU A 280 -20.33 17.77 2.12
C LEU A 280 -20.75 17.42 3.56
N ALA A 281 -21.85 16.69 3.74
CA ALA A 281 -22.34 16.31 5.07
C ALA A 281 -21.33 15.44 5.85
N SER A 282 -20.62 14.54 5.17
CA SER A 282 -19.55 13.73 5.80
C SER A 282 -18.35 14.58 6.24
N MET A 283 -17.99 15.62 5.47
CA MET A 283 -16.94 16.57 5.81
C MET A 283 -17.33 17.49 6.98
N GLN A 284 -18.56 18.04 6.96
CA GLN A 284 -19.13 18.83 8.06
C GLN A 284 -19.14 18.04 9.38
N GLN A 285 -19.61 16.79 9.34
CA GLN A 285 -19.62 15.91 10.50
C GLN A 285 -18.20 15.58 11.00
N CYS A 286 -17.22 15.44 10.11
CA CYS A 286 -15.84 15.21 10.51
C CYS A 286 -15.26 16.40 11.29
N ILE A 287 -15.43 17.62 10.79
CA ILE A 287 -15.00 18.85 11.49
C ILE A 287 -15.75 19.00 12.82
N ALA A 288 -17.07 18.78 12.84
CA ALA A 288 -17.88 18.85 14.06
C ALA A 288 -17.48 17.80 15.13
N SER A 289 -16.88 16.68 14.73
CA SER A 289 -16.36 15.66 15.65
C SER A 289 -14.90 15.89 16.07
N LEU A 290 -14.07 16.60 15.29
CA LEU A 290 -12.74 17.04 15.72
C LEU A 290 -12.78 17.92 16.98
N ALA A 291 -13.86 18.68 17.17
CA ALA A 291 -14.12 19.48 18.38
C ALA A 291 -14.55 18.65 19.61
N LYS A 292 -14.92 17.38 19.44
CA LYS A 292 -15.57 16.56 20.48
C LYS A 292 -14.69 15.41 20.98
N SER A 293 -14.16 14.62 20.05
CA SER A 293 -13.52 13.34 20.38
C SER A 293 -12.71 12.83 19.20
N HIS A 294 -11.45 12.46 19.44
CA HIS A 294 -10.59 11.82 18.44
C HIS A 294 -11.19 10.53 17.87
N MET A 295 -11.98 9.81 18.68
CA MET A 295 -12.65 8.57 18.29
C MET A 295 -13.81 8.85 17.33
N GLU A 296 -14.60 9.90 17.59
CA GLU A 296 -15.65 10.34 16.66
C GLU A 296 -15.08 10.94 15.38
N ALA A 297 -14.02 11.75 15.49
CA ALA A 297 -13.33 12.34 14.34
C ALA A 297 -12.74 11.25 13.42
N TYR A 298 -12.19 10.18 14.02
CA TYR A 298 -11.74 9.01 13.28
C TYR A 298 -12.92 8.26 12.62
N MET A 299 -14.02 7.99 13.33
CA MET A 299 -15.18 7.32 12.75
C MET A 299 -15.86 8.13 11.63
N SER A 300 -15.93 9.46 11.76
CA SER A 300 -16.47 10.34 10.73
C SER A 300 -15.54 10.49 9.53
N HIS A 301 -14.22 10.36 9.70
CA HIS A 301 -13.30 10.16 8.58
C HIS A 301 -13.60 8.87 7.80
N LEU A 302 -13.89 7.75 8.48
CA LEU A 302 -14.34 6.52 7.80
C LEU A 302 -15.66 6.71 7.04
N ASN A 303 -16.53 7.62 7.50
CA ASN A 303 -17.76 7.95 6.77
C ASN A 303 -17.47 8.70 5.46
N ILE A 304 -16.41 9.51 5.37
CA ILE A 304 -15.97 10.12 4.10
C ILE A 304 -15.52 9.03 3.12
N GLU A 305 -14.70 8.08 3.58
CA GLU A 305 -14.29 6.92 2.77
C GLU A 305 -15.51 6.08 2.34
N SER A 306 -16.47 5.87 3.24
CA SER A 306 -17.73 5.15 2.96
C SER A 306 -18.60 5.86 1.92
N VAL A 307 -18.71 7.20 1.97
CA VAL A 307 -19.38 7.99 0.91
C VAL A 307 -18.69 7.74 -0.44
N LEU A 308 -17.35 7.82 -0.50
CA LEU A 308 -16.59 7.52 -1.72
C LEU A 308 -16.81 6.08 -2.23
N VAL A 309 -16.88 5.08 -1.34
CA VAL A 309 -17.23 3.69 -1.69
C VAL A 309 -18.66 3.57 -2.24
N SER A 310 -19.60 4.29 -1.64
CA SER A 310 -21.04 4.16 -1.94
C SER A 310 -21.49 4.82 -3.25
N MET A 311 -20.70 5.70 -3.85
CA MET A 311 -21.06 6.35 -5.13
C MET A 311 -21.22 5.33 -6.27
N ASP A 312 -22.09 5.61 -7.22
CA ASP A 312 -22.22 4.78 -8.43
C ASP A 312 -21.09 5.07 -9.47
N HIS A 313 -21.32 4.75 -10.74
CA HIS A 313 -20.35 5.03 -11.80
C HIS A 313 -20.43 6.47 -12.33
N GLU A 314 -21.64 7.01 -12.49
CA GLU A 314 -21.88 8.35 -13.02
C GLU A 314 -21.46 9.40 -11.98
N GLU A 315 -21.83 9.20 -10.72
CA GLU A 315 -21.38 10.03 -9.59
C GLU A 315 -19.85 10.06 -9.46
N LEU A 316 -19.17 8.93 -9.67
CA LEU A 316 -17.70 8.88 -9.67
C LEU A 316 -17.11 9.67 -10.83
N VAL A 317 -17.65 9.50 -12.05
CA VAL A 317 -17.18 10.22 -13.24
C VAL A 317 -17.36 11.74 -13.07
N GLN A 318 -18.48 12.17 -12.50
CA GLN A 318 -18.70 13.58 -12.17
C GLN A 318 -17.81 14.10 -11.03
N LEU A 319 -17.41 13.25 -10.07
CA LEU A 319 -16.50 13.63 -8.99
C LEU A 319 -15.07 13.86 -9.53
N ILE A 320 -14.59 13.00 -10.43
CA ILE A 320 -13.22 13.06 -10.94
C ILE A 320 -13.01 14.08 -12.07
N ASP A 321 -14.07 14.55 -12.75
CA ASP A 321 -13.94 15.49 -13.87
C ASP A 321 -13.26 16.80 -13.41
N PRO A 322 -12.07 17.17 -13.96
CA PRO A 322 -11.41 18.43 -13.65
C PRO A 322 -12.24 19.67 -14.03
N LYS A 323 -13.26 19.54 -14.89
CA LYS A 323 -14.15 20.65 -15.28
C LYS A 323 -15.32 20.85 -14.32
N ASN A 324 -15.65 19.86 -13.48
CA ASN A 324 -16.74 20.00 -12.52
C ASN A 324 -16.25 20.79 -11.30
N VAL A 325 -16.39 22.12 -11.38
CA VAL A 325 -15.89 23.06 -10.36
C VAL A 325 -16.38 22.71 -8.95
N ILE A 326 -17.63 22.29 -8.79
CA ILE A 326 -18.20 21.95 -7.47
C ILE A 326 -17.51 20.69 -6.90
N SER A 327 -17.35 19.64 -7.72
CA SER A 327 -16.57 18.45 -7.35
C SER A 327 -15.12 18.78 -7.03
N GLN A 328 -14.47 19.64 -7.82
CA GLN A 328 -13.10 20.10 -7.56
C GLN A 328 -12.98 20.84 -6.20
N LEU A 329 -13.91 21.75 -5.89
CA LEU A 329 -13.96 22.45 -4.60
C LEU A 329 -14.18 21.50 -3.41
N LEU A 330 -15.07 20.51 -3.56
CA LEU A 330 -15.30 19.48 -2.53
C LEU A 330 -14.07 18.60 -2.34
N LEU A 331 -13.38 18.22 -3.42
CA LEU A 331 -12.13 17.44 -3.35
C LEU A 331 -11.00 18.24 -2.67
N ALA A 332 -10.89 19.55 -2.90
CA ALA A 332 -9.91 20.39 -2.20
C ALA A 332 -10.14 20.38 -0.68
N HIS A 333 -11.40 20.52 -0.25
CA HIS A 333 -11.77 20.44 1.17
C HIS A 333 -11.56 19.03 1.75
N MET A 334 -11.92 17.99 1.01
CA MET A 334 -11.71 16.60 1.43
C MET A 334 -10.22 16.28 1.65
N VAL A 335 -9.34 16.75 0.74
CA VAL A 335 -7.89 16.57 0.87
C VAL A 335 -7.33 17.41 2.03
N ALA A 336 -7.82 18.65 2.23
CA ALA A 336 -7.44 19.47 3.38
C ALA A 336 -7.89 18.83 4.72
N ILE A 337 -9.08 18.22 4.77
CA ILE A 337 -9.57 17.45 5.93
C ILE A 337 -8.67 16.25 6.21
N GLN A 338 -8.27 15.49 5.19
CA GLN A 338 -7.30 14.39 5.35
C GLN A 338 -5.92 14.86 5.83
N LEU A 339 -5.48 16.06 5.43
CA LEU A 339 -4.24 16.66 5.93
C LEU A 339 -4.35 17.05 7.42
N ILE A 340 -5.42 17.72 7.85
CA ILE A 340 -5.59 18.07 9.28
C ILE A 340 -5.85 16.85 10.17
N LEU A 341 -6.43 15.78 9.64
CA LEU A 341 -6.65 14.51 10.37
C LEU A 341 -5.35 13.76 10.70
N ARG A 342 -4.20 14.16 10.15
CA ARG A 342 -2.92 13.45 10.32
C ARG A 342 -2.53 13.15 11.78
N PRO A 343 -2.71 14.02 12.79
CA PRO A 343 -2.44 13.68 14.20
C PRO A 343 -3.26 12.49 14.71
N ILE A 344 -4.45 12.25 14.15
CA ILE A 344 -5.30 11.08 14.44
C ILE A 344 -4.84 9.88 13.60
N VAL A 345 -4.84 9.97 12.26
CA VAL A 345 -4.59 8.80 11.39
C VAL A 345 -3.15 8.27 11.44
N CYS A 346 -2.14 9.10 11.75
CA CYS A 346 -0.77 8.59 11.93
C CYS A 346 -0.66 7.57 13.10
N ARG A 347 -1.63 7.52 14.02
CA ARG A 347 -1.71 6.54 15.11
C ARG A 347 -2.22 5.15 14.66
N GLU A 348 -2.62 4.98 13.40
CA GLU A 348 -2.89 3.67 12.80
C GLU A 348 -1.63 2.79 12.75
N ARG A 349 -0.42 3.39 12.67
CA ARG A 349 0.84 2.67 12.94
C ARG A 349 1.07 2.52 14.45
N LYS A 350 1.36 1.29 14.90
CA LYS A 350 1.78 1.00 16.30
C LYS A 350 3.11 1.66 16.70
N GLN A 351 3.95 2.00 15.73
CA GLN A 351 5.22 2.70 15.95
C GLN A 351 5.18 3.99 15.12
N TYR A 352 5.20 5.13 15.79
CA TYR A 352 5.18 6.44 15.15
C TYR A 352 6.56 6.72 14.55
N THR A 353 6.67 6.64 13.22
CA THR A 353 7.90 6.93 12.47
C THR A 353 7.76 8.23 11.70
N VAL A 354 8.81 9.06 11.75
CA VAL A 354 8.82 10.46 11.26
C VAL A 354 8.71 10.57 9.73
N SER A 355 8.68 9.47 8.99
CA SER A 355 8.46 9.47 7.53
C SER A 355 7.08 9.97 7.11
N MET A 356 6.05 9.90 7.96
CA MET A 356 4.67 10.23 7.59
C MET A 356 4.42 11.71 7.24
N PHE A 357 5.36 12.62 7.54
CA PHE A 357 5.31 14.01 7.03
C PHE A 357 5.62 14.13 5.53
N SER A 358 6.11 13.06 4.90
CA SER A 358 6.62 13.07 3.52
C SER A 358 5.58 12.55 2.51
N ILE A 359 4.33 13.03 2.57
CA ILE A 359 3.31 12.78 1.53
C ILE A 359 3.24 13.96 0.53
N ARG A 360 2.51 13.78 -0.59
CA ARG A 360 2.36 14.78 -1.67
C ARG A 360 0.97 15.38 -1.80
N MET A 361 0.00 14.95 -0.99
CA MET A 361 -1.42 15.38 -1.09
C MET A 361 -1.66 16.89 -1.13
N SER A 362 -0.80 17.72 -0.51
CA SER A 362 -0.86 19.18 -0.64
C SER A 362 -0.76 19.70 -2.08
N ARG A 363 -0.03 19.00 -2.95
CA ARG A 363 0.07 19.29 -4.39
C ARG A 363 -1.26 19.10 -5.13
N TRP A 364 -2.13 18.20 -4.66
CA TRP A 364 -3.42 17.96 -5.30
C TRP A 364 -4.34 19.19 -5.16
N ILE A 365 -4.29 19.88 -4.01
CA ILE A 365 -5.00 21.15 -3.79
C ILE A 365 -4.44 22.25 -4.72
N GLU A 366 -3.12 22.28 -4.92
CA GLU A 366 -2.48 23.21 -5.87
C GLU A 366 -2.91 22.93 -7.33
N THR A 367 -3.03 21.66 -7.73
CA THR A 367 -3.55 21.25 -9.05
C THR A 367 -5.03 21.62 -9.21
N ILE A 368 -5.87 21.34 -8.21
CA ILE A 368 -7.29 21.71 -8.19
C ILE A 368 -7.47 23.22 -8.37
N CYS A 369 -6.64 24.03 -7.71
CA CYS A 369 -6.66 25.49 -7.86
C CYS A 369 -6.39 25.95 -9.31
N GLY A 370 -5.65 25.17 -10.10
CA GLY A 370 -5.46 25.40 -11.53
C GLY A 370 -6.64 24.98 -12.41
N ASN A 371 -7.45 24.02 -11.96
CA ASN A 371 -8.63 23.51 -12.67
C ASN A 371 -9.86 24.42 -12.50
N VAL A 372 -10.07 24.94 -11.28
CA VAL A 372 -11.28 25.68 -10.88
C VAL A 372 -11.44 27.04 -11.58
N GLY A 373 -10.34 27.67 -11.97
CA GLY A 373 -10.36 29.02 -12.55
C GLY A 373 -10.60 30.13 -11.52
N GLY A 374 -10.93 31.33 -12.02
CA GLY A 374 -11.14 32.52 -11.18
C GLY A 374 -12.60 32.71 -10.74
N GLY A 375 -12.80 33.43 -9.64
CA GLY A 375 -14.11 33.70 -9.02
C GLY A 375 -14.49 32.77 -7.87
N TYR A 376 -13.66 31.76 -7.57
CA TYR A 376 -13.85 30.79 -6.48
C TYR A 376 -12.74 30.83 -5.43
N GLU A 377 -11.89 31.86 -5.45
CA GLU A 377 -10.71 32.00 -4.58
C GLU A 377 -11.05 31.99 -3.09
N GLY A 378 -12.23 32.51 -2.73
CA GLY A 378 -12.76 32.48 -1.36
C GLY A 378 -12.97 31.05 -0.83
N PHE A 379 -13.57 30.18 -1.64
CA PHE A 379 -13.77 28.77 -1.29
C PHE A 379 -12.45 27.99 -1.23
N LEU A 380 -11.46 28.36 -2.06
CA LEU A 380 -10.14 27.72 -2.05
C LEU A 380 -9.20 28.24 -0.94
N ALA A 381 -9.55 29.32 -0.24
CA ALA A 381 -8.68 29.98 0.73
C ALA A 381 -8.24 29.04 1.88
N TRP A 382 -9.16 28.33 2.53
CA TRP A 382 -8.82 27.43 3.64
C TRP A 382 -8.09 26.15 3.17
N PRO A 383 -8.51 25.44 2.09
CA PRO A 383 -7.72 24.34 1.54
C PRO A 383 -6.28 24.75 1.17
N LEU A 384 -6.09 25.93 0.57
CA LEU A 384 -4.76 26.46 0.26
C LEU A 384 -3.96 26.81 1.52
N LEU A 385 -4.58 27.34 2.58
CA LEU A 385 -3.94 27.59 3.87
C LEU A 385 -3.43 26.29 4.51
N VAL A 386 -4.25 25.24 4.53
CA VAL A 386 -3.85 23.90 5.01
C VAL A 386 -2.72 23.31 4.16
N SER A 387 -2.76 23.50 2.84
CA SER A 387 -1.69 23.10 1.92
C SER A 387 -0.37 23.84 2.23
N GLN A 388 -0.43 25.14 2.49
CA GLN A 388 0.74 25.95 2.91
C GLN A 388 1.32 25.46 4.24
N TYR A 389 0.49 25.28 5.28
CA TYR A 389 0.92 24.75 6.58
C TYR A 389 1.53 23.34 6.49
N HIS A 390 1.02 22.49 5.59
CA HIS A 390 1.62 21.18 5.32
C HIS A 390 2.99 21.31 4.64
N ASN A 391 3.09 22.18 3.63
CA ASN A 391 4.32 22.41 2.86
C ASN A 391 5.43 23.09 3.70
N SER A 392 5.09 23.99 4.62
CA SER A 392 6.00 24.62 5.59
C SER A 392 6.43 23.69 6.72
N LYS A 393 5.71 22.58 6.93
CA LYS A 393 5.76 21.67 8.09
C LYS A 393 5.24 22.27 9.41
N THR A 394 4.60 23.44 9.38
CA THR A 394 4.04 24.09 10.58
C THR A 394 2.60 23.64 10.90
N LEU A 395 2.07 22.63 10.19
CA LEU A 395 0.68 22.16 10.29
C LEU A 395 0.23 21.87 11.74
N GLU A 396 0.96 21.04 12.47
CA GLU A 396 0.60 20.71 13.87
C GLU A 396 0.68 21.93 14.80
N GLU A 397 1.51 22.93 14.48
CA GLU A 397 1.65 24.18 15.24
C GLU A 397 0.50 25.17 15.01
N ASN A 398 -0.24 25.03 13.89
CA ASN A 398 -1.29 25.97 13.46
C ASN A 398 -2.72 25.39 13.57
N ILE A 399 -2.89 24.08 13.78
CA ILE A 399 -4.21 23.44 13.88
C ILE A 399 -4.51 22.85 15.26
N LEU A 400 -3.51 22.76 16.15
CA LEU A 400 -3.64 22.16 17.48
C LEU A 400 -3.69 23.24 18.56
N ALA A 401 -4.52 23.02 19.58
CA ALA A 401 -4.57 23.90 20.73
C ALA A 401 -3.24 23.89 21.48
N SER A 402 -2.80 25.06 21.94
CA SER A 402 -1.59 25.19 22.77
C SER A 402 -1.65 24.28 24.01
N PRO A 403 -0.52 23.70 24.46
CA PRO A 403 -0.47 22.96 25.71
C PRO A 403 -0.97 23.74 26.94
N ALA A 404 -0.98 25.07 26.88
CA ALA A 404 -1.54 25.92 27.93
C ALA A 404 -3.08 25.92 27.99
N THR A 405 -3.78 25.59 26.90
CA THR A 405 -5.25 25.55 26.84
C THR A 405 -5.85 24.17 27.12
N SER A 406 -5.06 23.09 27.07
CA SER A 406 -5.55 21.73 27.34
C SER A 406 -5.65 21.35 28.82
N THR A 407 -5.05 22.14 29.72
CA THR A 407 -5.20 21.99 31.18
C THR A 407 -5.81 23.24 31.79
N GLY A 408 -7.05 23.12 32.31
CA GLY A 408 -7.76 24.18 33.03
C GLY A 408 -7.20 24.48 34.42
N ILE A 409 -5.91 24.78 34.53
CA ILE A 409 -5.22 25.17 35.77
C ILE A 409 -4.53 26.52 35.53
N VAL A 410 -5.12 27.58 36.05
CA VAL A 410 -4.52 28.92 35.99
C VAL A 410 -3.35 28.99 36.98
N GLY A 411 -2.13 28.98 36.46
CA GLY A 411 -0.98 29.65 37.07
C GLY A 411 0.14 28.76 37.59
N TYR A 412 1.27 28.77 36.86
CA TYR A 412 2.55 29.14 37.46
C TYR A 412 3.49 29.79 36.44
N LYS A 413 4.40 30.66 36.90
CA LYS A 413 5.48 31.22 36.07
C LYS A 413 6.82 30.58 36.44
N GLY A 414 7.57 30.13 35.44
CA GLY A 414 9.02 29.88 35.54
C GLY A 414 9.44 28.41 35.35
N GLY A 415 10.73 28.21 35.06
CA GLY A 415 11.37 26.89 35.01
C GLY A 415 11.61 26.34 33.60
N THR A 416 12.65 26.84 32.93
CA THR A 416 13.19 26.25 31.70
C THR A 416 13.61 24.79 31.91
N ASN A 417 13.10 23.87 31.08
CA ASN A 417 13.68 22.54 30.87
C ASN A 417 13.46 22.08 29.41
N LEU A 418 14.06 22.81 28.47
CA LEU A 418 14.24 22.30 27.10
C LEU A 418 15.31 21.19 27.13
N VAL A 419 14.89 19.95 26.86
CA VAL A 419 15.78 18.82 26.61
C VAL A 419 15.92 18.64 25.10
N PRO A 420 17.01 19.11 24.46
CA PRO A 420 17.23 18.88 23.05
C PRO A 420 17.77 17.45 22.83
N TYR A 421 16.91 16.54 22.34
CA TYR A 421 17.41 15.29 21.77
C TYR A 421 18.11 15.57 20.42
N PRO A 422 19.31 15.03 20.18
CA PRO A 422 20.14 15.43 19.04
C PRO A 422 19.71 14.77 17.73
N PHE A 423 19.74 15.56 16.65
CA PHE A 423 19.81 15.02 15.28
C PHE A 423 21.22 14.51 14.97
N CYS A 424 21.33 13.55 14.06
CA CYS A 424 22.60 12.91 13.70
C CYS A 424 23.58 13.85 12.98
N ALA A 425 24.84 13.81 13.39
CA ALA A 425 26.01 14.13 12.58
C ALA A 425 27.15 13.13 12.90
N HIS A 426 28.10 12.94 11.98
CA HIS A 426 29.06 11.83 12.00
C HIS A 426 30.35 12.09 12.81
N LEU A 427 31.04 10.97 13.15
CA LEU A 427 32.49 10.80 13.37
C LEU A 427 33.16 11.21 14.71
N ALA A 428 33.65 10.16 15.40
CA ALA A 428 35.02 9.98 15.92
C ALA A 428 35.57 10.69 17.20
N PHE A 429 35.93 9.85 18.18
CA PHE A 429 37.15 9.85 19.03
C PHE A 429 37.39 10.89 20.17
N LEU A 430 37.40 10.34 21.41
CA LEU A 430 38.32 10.57 22.56
C LEU A 430 38.19 11.76 23.57
N ILE A 431 38.01 11.34 24.83
CA ILE A 431 38.71 11.76 26.08
C ILE A 431 38.27 13.09 26.79
N PRO A 432 38.27 13.17 28.16
CA PRO A 432 37.30 14.03 28.87
C PRO A 432 37.82 14.90 30.05
N LEU A 433 36.88 15.64 30.68
CA LEU A 433 36.96 16.31 32.02
C LEU A 433 37.87 17.56 32.15
N PRO A 434 37.79 18.35 33.24
CA PRO A 434 36.58 18.93 33.87
C PRO A 434 36.76 20.40 34.36
N TYR A 435 35.67 21.11 34.71
CA TYR A 435 35.65 21.91 35.96
C TYR A 435 34.24 22.17 36.53
N LYS A 436 34.16 22.79 37.72
CA LYS A 436 32.99 22.90 38.61
C LYS A 436 32.46 24.35 38.79
N PRO A 437 31.22 24.54 39.29
CA PRO A 437 30.54 25.84 39.46
C PRO A 437 30.72 26.44 40.88
N HIS A 438 30.15 27.63 41.14
CA HIS A 438 29.40 27.97 42.39
C HIS A 438 28.58 29.30 42.21
N PRO A 439 27.72 29.76 43.16
CA PRO A 439 26.35 30.20 42.79
C PRO A 439 25.93 31.54 43.48
N SER A 440 24.71 31.57 44.07
CA SER A 440 24.14 32.56 45.01
C SER A 440 23.43 33.77 44.35
N ASN A 441 22.36 34.37 44.92
CA ASN A 441 21.46 33.96 46.02
C ASN A 441 20.13 34.79 45.98
N PHE A 442 19.27 34.62 47.01
CA PHE A 442 18.17 35.51 47.44
C PHE A 442 16.76 35.38 46.82
N SER A 443 15.91 34.62 47.54
CA SER A 443 14.54 35.03 47.95
C SER A 443 14.62 35.79 49.30
N PRO A 444 13.53 36.17 50.04
CA PRO A 444 12.07 36.15 49.82
C PRO A 444 11.49 37.60 50.03
N PRO A 445 10.31 37.95 50.65
CA PRO A 445 9.14 37.19 51.12
C PRO A 445 7.70 37.73 50.87
N THR A 446 6.76 36.77 50.85
CA THR A 446 5.45 36.69 51.58
C THR A 446 4.61 37.93 51.94
N ALA A 447 3.39 37.99 51.40
CA ALA A 447 2.11 38.44 52.02
C ALA A 447 0.96 38.31 50.98
N LEU A 448 -0.34 38.21 51.26
CA LEU A 448 -1.15 37.72 52.40
C LEU A 448 -2.57 37.39 51.84
N ALA A 449 -3.33 36.48 52.45
CA ALA A 449 -4.71 36.18 52.04
C ALA A 449 -5.74 37.08 52.76
N PRO A 450 -7.00 37.14 52.27
CA PRO A 450 -8.08 36.63 53.13
C PRO A 450 -9.20 35.83 52.44
N SER A 451 -9.88 35.05 53.29
CA SER A 451 -11.20 34.41 53.18
C SER A 451 -12.39 35.39 52.95
N ALA A 452 -13.65 34.98 52.74
CA ALA A 452 -14.32 33.78 52.18
C ALA A 452 -15.85 33.97 52.40
N TYR A 453 -16.74 33.34 51.61
CA TYR A 453 -18.17 33.20 51.96
C TYR A 453 -18.80 31.92 51.37
N THR A 454 -19.78 31.34 52.09
CA THR A 454 -20.32 29.98 51.83
C THR A 454 -21.81 29.86 52.21
N VAL A 455 -22.69 29.46 51.28
CA VAL A 455 -24.10 28.99 51.47
C VAL A 455 -24.42 28.08 50.26
N GLN A 456 -24.45 26.73 50.33
CA GLN A 456 -25.43 25.76 50.88
C GLN A 456 -26.56 25.27 49.92
N THR A 457 -26.81 23.96 49.95
CA THR A 457 -27.82 23.09 49.25
C THR A 457 -28.41 22.08 50.29
N PRO A 458 -29.17 20.96 50.02
CA PRO A 458 -29.93 20.44 48.86
C PRO A 458 -31.47 20.54 49.14
N PRO A 459 -32.42 19.55 49.10
CA PRO A 459 -32.56 18.11 48.65
C PRO A 459 -33.34 17.96 47.30
N GLN A 460 -33.71 16.82 46.67
CA GLN A 460 -33.75 15.33 46.91
C GLN A 460 -35.04 14.72 47.55
N ASP A 461 -35.65 13.58 47.12
CA ASP A 461 -35.61 12.79 45.84
C ASP A 461 -37.01 12.14 45.44
N PRO A 462 -37.39 10.82 45.60
CA PRO A 462 -38.39 10.15 44.70
C PRO A 462 -39.42 9.22 45.46
N PRO A 463 -39.94 8.04 44.99
CA PRO A 463 -40.22 7.46 43.64
C PRO A 463 -41.68 6.88 43.48
N HIS A 464 -42.02 6.23 42.35
CA HIS A 464 -43.15 5.24 42.25
C HIS A 464 -42.98 4.21 41.11
N SER A 465 -43.82 3.15 41.08
CA SER A 465 -43.66 1.88 40.32
C SER A 465 -44.94 1.36 39.65
N ASN A 466 -44.86 0.34 38.76
CA ASN A 466 -45.62 -0.95 38.83
C ASN A 466 -45.53 -1.86 37.58
N SER A 467 -45.78 -3.17 37.76
CA SER A 467 -45.85 -4.28 36.78
C SER A 467 -46.43 -5.55 37.47
N PRO A 468 -46.65 -6.72 36.81
CA PRO A 468 -46.73 -7.03 35.39
C PRO A 468 -48.19 -7.27 34.94
N PRO A 469 -48.84 -8.49 34.89
CA PRO A 469 -48.42 -9.89 35.08
C PRO A 469 -48.36 -10.72 33.76
N SER A 470 -48.37 -12.06 33.86
CA SER A 470 -48.58 -13.05 32.75
C SER A 470 -49.28 -14.31 33.32
N PRO A 471 -49.64 -15.33 32.50
CA PRO A 471 -49.09 -16.68 32.81
C PRO A 471 -49.02 -17.74 31.66
N SER A 472 -47.95 -18.56 31.69
CA SER A 472 -47.98 -20.05 31.52
C SER A 472 -48.27 -20.68 30.11
N ARG A 473 -47.87 -21.94 29.77
CA ARG A 473 -46.95 -22.95 30.37
C ARG A 473 -46.64 -24.10 29.38
N HIS A 474 -45.43 -24.67 29.46
CA HIS A 474 -45.07 -26.08 29.13
C HIS A 474 -45.31 -26.60 27.67
N THR A 475 -44.73 -27.70 27.17
CA THR A 475 -43.77 -28.69 27.72
C THR A 475 -42.78 -29.16 26.63
N GLY A 476 -41.74 -29.92 27.00
CA GLY A 476 -40.67 -30.40 26.09
C GLY A 476 -40.90 -31.78 25.43
N PRO A 477 -39.84 -32.61 25.21
CA PRO A 477 -39.60 -33.13 23.86
C PRO A 477 -39.39 -34.65 23.72
N THR A 478 -39.44 -35.16 22.49
CA THR A 478 -39.05 -36.54 22.13
C THR A 478 -38.27 -36.63 20.81
N ARG A 479 -37.63 -37.78 20.57
CA ARG A 479 -36.62 -38.04 19.52
C ARG A 479 -37.13 -39.01 18.42
N HIS A 480 -36.27 -39.21 17.42
CA HIS A 480 -36.20 -40.34 16.47
C HIS A 480 -37.18 -40.33 15.30
N ALA A 481 -36.93 -41.04 14.19
CA ALA A 481 -35.69 -41.39 13.45
C ALA A 481 -36.09 -42.19 12.19
N GLN A 482 -35.28 -42.13 11.11
CA GLN A 482 -35.45 -42.96 9.89
C GLN A 482 -36.80 -42.70 9.17
N SER A 483 -37.09 -43.13 7.93
CA SER A 483 -36.33 -43.59 6.74
C SER A 483 -37.21 -43.18 5.53
N GLY A 484 -36.71 -42.87 4.33
CA GLY A 484 -35.94 -43.73 3.42
C GLY A 484 -36.84 -44.17 2.24
N ALA A 485 -36.25 -44.53 1.09
CA ALA A 485 -36.92 -44.71 -0.22
C ALA A 485 -37.53 -43.40 -0.80
N ASP A 486 -37.13 -42.88 -1.97
CA ASP A 486 -37.05 -43.45 -3.33
C ASP A 486 -38.39 -43.53 -4.06
N THR A 487 -38.63 -42.60 -5.02
CA THR A 487 -38.75 -42.99 -6.44
C THR A 487 -38.72 -41.82 -7.44
N ARG A 488 -37.92 -42.04 -8.49
CA ARG A 488 -38.06 -41.67 -9.92
C ARG A 488 -39.37 -40.96 -10.32
N ALA A 489 -39.33 -39.78 -10.97
CA ALA A 489 -39.12 -39.54 -12.41
C ALA A 489 -40.36 -39.90 -13.30
N ALA A 490 -40.67 -39.23 -14.43
CA ALA A 490 -39.91 -38.28 -15.25
C ALA A 490 -40.86 -37.31 -16.03
N ALA A 491 -40.27 -36.35 -16.78
CA ALA A 491 -40.77 -35.66 -18.00
C ALA A 491 -42.25 -35.17 -18.07
N SER A 492 -42.53 -33.94 -18.53
CA SER A 492 -42.36 -33.59 -19.95
C SER A 492 -42.79 -32.13 -20.29
N SER A 493 -42.44 -31.68 -21.51
CA SER A 493 -43.03 -30.59 -22.31
C SER A 493 -43.28 -29.19 -21.69
N ARG A 494 -42.57 -28.18 -22.23
CA ARG A 494 -43.01 -26.78 -22.24
C ARG A 494 -44.21 -26.57 -23.18
N PRO A 495 -44.98 -25.49 -22.96
CA PRO A 495 -45.32 -24.58 -24.06
C PRO A 495 -44.83 -23.13 -23.82
N ARG A 496 -44.93 -22.32 -24.88
CA ARG A 496 -44.82 -20.84 -24.91
C ARG A 496 -46.13 -20.22 -24.36
N SER A 497 -46.24 -18.97 -23.89
CA SER A 497 -45.27 -17.91 -23.58
C SER A 497 -45.97 -16.68 -22.98
N SER A 498 -45.37 -16.02 -21.99
CA SER A 498 -45.52 -14.56 -21.76
C SER A 498 -44.39 -14.02 -20.88
N SER A 499 -44.16 -12.71 -20.94
CA SER A 499 -43.12 -11.97 -20.24
C SER A 499 -43.52 -11.58 -18.82
N PHE A 500 -42.58 -11.65 -17.84
CA PHE A 500 -42.18 -10.51 -16.99
C PHE A 500 -41.07 -10.93 -15.98
N TRP A 501 -40.06 -10.08 -15.78
CA TRP A 501 -38.96 -10.18 -14.80
C TRP A 501 -37.99 -11.39 -14.97
N ASN A 502 -36.70 -11.34 -14.57
CA ASN A 502 -35.91 -10.22 -14.02
C ASN A 502 -34.43 -10.30 -14.47
N GLU A 503 -33.77 -9.16 -14.66
CA GLU A 503 -32.36 -9.08 -15.10
C GLU A 503 -31.42 -8.68 -13.94
N THR A 504 -30.81 -9.67 -13.27
CA THR A 504 -29.80 -9.42 -12.22
C THR A 504 -28.64 -10.44 -12.26
N GLY A 505 -28.01 -10.59 -13.43
CA GLY A 505 -26.96 -11.60 -13.66
C GLY A 505 -25.56 -11.11 -14.06
N HIS A 506 -25.42 -9.89 -14.61
CA HIS A 506 -24.18 -9.49 -15.33
C HIS A 506 -23.45 -8.23 -14.82
N ALA A 507 -23.98 -7.52 -13.82
CA ALA A 507 -23.39 -6.25 -13.37
C ALA A 507 -22.01 -6.39 -12.67
N VAL A 508 -21.79 -7.49 -11.94
CA VAL A 508 -20.64 -7.61 -11.00
C VAL A 508 -19.29 -7.74 -11.72
N SER A 509 -19.22 -8.45 -12.86
CA SER A 509 -17.98 -8.59 -13.63
C SER A 509 -17.57 -7.29 -14.35
N GLY A 510 -18.56 -6.50 -14.79
CA GLY A 510 -18.29 -5.22 -15.47
C GLY A 510 -17.65 -4.18 -14.56
N GLY A 511 -18.18 -4.01 -13.33
CA GLY A 511 -17.70 -2.99 -12.41
C GLY A 511 -16.26 -3.19 -11.93
N VAL A 512 -15.88 -4.43 -11.58
CA VAL A 512 -14.55 -4.74 -11.05
C VAL A 512 -13.46 -4.60 -12.12
N SER A 513 -13.72 -5.11 -13.32
CA SER A 513 -12.79 -4.98 -14.46
C SER A 513 -12.70 -3.52 -14.93
N GLY A 514 -13.85 -2.83 -15.05
CA GLY A 514 -13.91 -1.42 -15.49
C GLY A 514 -13.16 -0.44 -14.59
N MET A 515 -13.24 -0.58 -13.26
CA MET A 515 -12.56 0.33 -12.33
C MET A 515 -11.03 0.34 -12.46
N CYS A 516 -10.42 -0.78 -12.87
CA CYS A 516 -8.97 -0.86 -13.05
C CYS A 516 -8.52 -0.67 -14.51
N CYS A 517 -9.43 -0.31 -15.42
CA CYS A 517 -9.17 0.02 -16.83
C CYS A 517 -9.03 1.53 -17.12
N PHE A 518 -8.96 2.36 -16.08
CA PHE A 518 -8.71 3.81 -16.18
C PHE A 518 -7.21 4.19 -16.22
N TYR A 519 -6.31 3.24 -16.49
CA TYR A 519 -4.85 3.44 -16.60
C TYR A 519 -4.22 2.62 -17.73
#